data_AF-A0AA40WE69-F1
#
_entry.id   AF-A0AA40WE69-F1
#
_cell.length_a   1.000
_cell.length_b   1.000
_cell.length_c   1.000
_cell.angle_alpha   90.00
_cell.angle_beta   90.00
_cell.angle_gamma   90.00
#
_symmetry.space_group_name_H-M   'P 1'
#
loop_
_entity.id
_entity.type
_entity.pdbx_description
1 polymer ?
#
loop_
_entity_poly.entity_id
_entity_poly.type
_entity_poly.pdbx_seq_one_letter_code
_entity_poly.pdbx_strand_id
1 'polypeptide(L)' 'MKSELGHLDIPEEIWKRLRPLLPKIKINPLKGGRPRLDDRVAMAAIFYRVRTGIQWR' A
#
# COMPACT_ATOMS: atom_id res chain seq x y z
N MET A 1 -7.37 9.97 -5.19
CA MET A 1 -8.29 9.66 -4.09
C MET A 1 -7.57 10.03 -2.81
N LYS A 2 -8.20 10.84 -1.94
CA LYS A 2 -7.69 11.06 -0.58
C LYS A 2 -7.68 9.71 0.11
N SER A 3 -6.58 9.36 0.75
CA SER A 3 -6.52 8.15 1.56
C SER A 3 -7.30 8.38 2.86
N GLU A 4 -7.96 7.32 3.32
CA GLU A 4 -8.60 7.27 4.65
C GLU A 4 -7.55 7.15 5.79
N LEU A 5 -6.26 7.13 5.44
CA LEU A 5 -5.15 6.82 6.36
C LEU A 5 -4.58 8.07 7.07
N GLY A 6 -5.02 9.28 6.70
CA GLY A 6 -4.63 10.52 7.35
C GLY A 6 -3.11 10.72 7.39
N HIS A 7 -2.56 10.92 8.60
CA HIS A 7 -1.13 11.14 8.83
C HIS A 7 -0.25 9.89 8.62
N LEU A 8 -0.87 8.70 8.53
CA LEU A 8 -0.17 7.44 8.25
C LEU A 8 -0.04 7.17 6.75
N ASP A 9 -0.67 7.99 5.91
CA ASP A 9 -0.56 7.84 4.47
C ASP A 9 0.76 8.35 3.91
N ILE A 10 1.06 7.91 2.70
CA ILE A 10 2.17 8.42 1.91
C ILE A 10 1.74 9.71 1.21
N PRO A 11 2.52 10.82 1.35
CA PRO A 11 2.28 12.04 0.60
C PRO A 11 2.13 11.78 -0.90
N GLU A 12 1.19 12.47 -1.53
CA GLU A 12 0.80 12.19 -2.93
C GLU A 12 1.97 12.29 -3.91
N GLU A 13 2.90 13.22 -3.68
CA GLU A 13 4.09 13.41 -4.51
C GLU A 13 5.04 12.20 -4.46
N ILE A 14 5.19 11.59 -3.28
CA ILE A 14 5.97 10.38 -3.09
C ILE A 14 5.25 9.20 -3.73
N TRP A 15 3.94 9.09 -3.50
CA TRP A 15 3.12 8.01 -4.05
C TRP A 15 3.15 8.00 -5.59
N LYS A 16 3.05 9.16 -6.23
CA LYS A 16 3.14 9.28 -7.70
C LYS A 16 4.45 8.77 -8.27
N ARG A 17 5.57 8.95 -7.56
CA ARG A 17 6.88 8.43 -7.96
C ARG A 17 7.01 6.93 -7.70
N LEU A 18 6.40 6.45 -6.62
CA LEU A 18 6.51 5.05 -6.18
C LEU A 18 5.60 4.11 -6.96
N ARG A 19 4.34 4.50 -7.21
CA ARG A 19 3.32 3.70 -7.90
C ARG A 19 3.81 3.04 -9.21
N PRO A 20 4.51 3.72 -10.13
CA PRO A 20 4.98 3.09 -11.37
C PRO A 20 6.07 2.03 -11.16
N LEU A 21 6.74 2.02 -10.01
CA LEU A 21 7.76 1.02 -9.67
C LEU A 21 7.15 -0.27 -9.11
N LEU A 22 5.85 -0.27 -8.80
CA LEU A 22 5.17 -1.45 -8.29
C LEU A 22 4.97 -2.49 -9.39
N PRO A 23 5.05 -3.78 -9.04
CA PRO A 23 4.82 -4.84 -10.01
C PRO A 23 3.39 -4.77 -10.57
N LYS A 24 3.25 -5.04 -11.87
CA LYS A 24 1.93 -5.10 -12.52
C LYS A 24 1.08 -6.19 -11.87
N ILE A 25 -0.13 -5.82 -11.44
CA ILE A 25 -1.06 -6.73 -10.78
C ILE A 25 -1.62 -7.72 -11.82
N LYS A 26 -1.45 -9.02 -11.57
CA LYS A 26 -2.17 -10.08 -12.28
C LYS A 26 -3.33 -10.55 -11.41
N ILE A 27 -4.52 -10.00 -11.63
CA ILE A 27 -5.74 -10.44 -10.94
C ILE A 27 -6.28 -11.65 -11.71
N ASN A 28 -6.34 -12.81 -11.05
CA ASN A 28 -7.07 -13.96 -11.57
C ASN A 28 -8.42 -14.02 -10.85
N PRO A 29 -9.54 -13.70 -11.53
CA PRO A 29 -10.87 -13.68 -10.91
C PRO A 29 -11.36 -15.06 -10.45
N LEU A 30 -10.78 -16.15 -10.96
CA LEU A 30 -11.11 -17.52 -10.56
C LEU A 30 -10.32 -18.00 -9.34
N LYS A 31 -9.32 -17.23 -8.91
CA LYS A 31 -8.50 -17.57 -7.75
C LYS A 31 -9.26 -17.16 -6.48
N GLY A 32 -9.83 -18.14 -5.79
CA GLY A 32 -10.52 -17.91 -4.51
C GLY A 32 -9.60 -17.36 -3.41
N GLY A 33 -10.21 -16.90 -2.32
CA GLY A 33 -9.51 -16.36 -1.14
C GLY A 33 -9.86 -14.90 -0.84
N ARG A 34 -9.10 -14.28 0.07
CA ARG A 34 -9.29 -12.87 0.42
C ARG A 34 -8.85 -11.98 -0.75
N PRO A 35 -9.67 -10.99 -1.17
CA PRO A 35 -9.26 -10.02 -2.17
C PRO A 35 -7.95 -9.32 -1.79
N ARG A 36 -7.14 -9.01 -2.81
CA ARG A 36 -5.90 -8.24 -2.62
C ARG A 36 -6.23 -6.86 -2.04
N LEU A 37 -5.46 -6.44 -1.05
CA LEU A 37 -5.54 -5.08 -0.50
C LEU A 37 -5.03 -4.06 -1.52
N ASP A 38 -5.55 -2.83 -1.48
CA ASP A 38 -5.03 -1.73 -2.29
C ASP A 38 -3.53 -1.50 -2.02
N ASP A 39 -2.76 -1.30 -3.10
CA ASP A 39 -1.30 -1.19 -3.02
C ASP A 39 -0.87 0.03 -2.20
N ARG A 40 -1.63 1.14 -2.20
CA ARG A 40 -1.31 2.33 -1.40
C ARG A 40 -1.46 2.02 0.08
N VAL A 41 -2.52 1.31 0.46
CA VAL A 41 -2.77 0.91 1.85
C VAL A 41 -1.67 -0.03 2.33
N ALA A 42 -1.32 -1.03 1.54
CA ALA A 42 -0.23 -1.96 1.86
C ALA A 42 1.11 -1.21 2.01
N MET A 43 1.40 -0.29 1.11
CA MET A 43 2.64 0.47 1.14
C MET A 43 2.71 1.45 2.32
N ALA A 44 1.61 2.11 2.66
CA ALA A 44 1.53 2.98 3.82
C ALA A 44 1.86 2.21 5.11
N ALA A 45 1.34 0.99 5.26
CA ALA A 45 1.68 0.13 6.39
C ALA A 45 3.19 -0.25 6.44
N ILE A 46 3.79 -0.54 5.29
CA ILE A 46 5.24 -0.79 5.18
C ILE A 46 6.03 0.46 5.59
N PHE A 47 5.64 1.63 5.08
CA PHE A 47 6.26 2.92 5.43
C PHE A 47 6.17 3.20 6.92
N TYR A 48 4.99 3.00 7.51
CA TYR A 48 4.78 3.15 8.94
C TYR A 48 5.74 2.28 9.76
N ARG A 49 5.87 0.99 9.40
CA ARG A 49 6.80 0.08 10.07
C ARG A 49 8.26 0.55 9.95
N VAL A 50 8.70 0.94 8.76
CA VAL A 50 10.08 1.41 8.53
C VAL A 50 10.34 2.70 9.31
N ARG A 51 9.36 3.60 9.40
CA ARG A 51 9.45 4.88 10.12
C ARG A 51 9.51 4.73 11.63
N THR A 52 8.75 3.78 12.18
CA THR A 52 8.55 3.63 13.63
C THR A 52 9.37 2.50 14.25
N GLY A 53 9.84 1.53 13.46
CA GLY A 53 10.54 0.34 13.94
C GLY A 53 9.64 -0.67 14.67
N ILE A 54 8.33 -0.44 14.71
CA ILE A 54 7.37 -1.31 15.42
C ILE A 54 7.26 -2.66 14.70
N GLN A 55 7.11 -3.75 15.45
CA GLN A 55 6.88 -5.07 14.86
C GLN A 55 5.50 -5.17 14.19
N TRP A 56 5.38 -6.07 13.22
CA TRP A 56 4.05 -6.51 12.79
C TRP A 56 3.33 -7.20 13.96
N ARG A 57 2.01 -6.98 14.06
CA ARG A 57 1.12 -7.77 14.90
C ARG A 57 0.35 -8.75 14.03
#